data_AF-A0A2V8FYI0-F1
#
_entry.id   AF-A0A2V8FYI0-F1
#
_cell.length_a   1.000
_cell.length_b   1.000
_cell.length_c   1.000
_cell.angle_alpha   90.00
_cell.angle_beta   90.00
_cell.angle_gamma   90.00
#
_symmetry.space_group_name_H-M   'P 1'
#
loop_
_entity.id
_entity.type
_entity.pdbx_description
1 polymer ?
#
loop_
_entity_poly.entity_id
_entity_poly.type
_entity_poly.pdbx_seq_one_letter_code
_entity_poly.pdbx_strand_id
1 'polypeptide(L)'
;PNPRPIYIAYDEWNVWYRARNAEHLEEIYNFEDALAMGMFFNAFFRHADVVRMANLAQMVNVIAPIMTNEKGLFLQTIYFPIVEYGRQRGNTSLDVWVSSPTYKMENRPQPATYLDVSSTYDPGTHTVSVNVLNRSKGKDLATEVEVQDATLENSYSTWTLNHPDLKATHTFGDDRKVRPTLGRGALGGSPYIQNTLRYTFPAHSLTILKLGIR
;
A
#
# COMPACT_ATOMS: atom_id res chain seq x y z
N PRO A 1 1.72 -22.55 -25.08
CA PRO A 1 1.86 -21.12 -24.68
C PRO A 1 1.74 -20.20 -25.91
N ASN A 2 1.05 -19.06 -25.80
CA ASN A 2 1.00 -18.05 -26.87
C ASN A 2 2.41 -17.45 -27.07
N PRO A 3 3.01 -17.51 -28.27
CA PRO A 3 4.36 -16.99 -28.52
C PRO A 3 4.46 -15.46 -28.45
N ARG A 4 3.32 -14.75 -28.47
CA ARG A 4 3.21 -13.29 -28.36
C ARG A 4 2.05 -12.93 -27.43
N PRO A 5 2.22 -13.12 -26.11
CA PRO A 5 1.19 -12.72 -25.16
C PRO A 5 0.96 -11.21 -25.25
N ILE A 6 -0.31 -10.79 -25.23
CA ILE A 6 -0.69 -9.38 -25.11
C ILE A 6 -0.90 -9.12 -23.62
N TYR A 7 -0.23 -8.09 -23.11
CA TYR A 7 -0.29 -7.67 -21.72
C TYR A 7 -1.08 -6.36 -21.56
N ILE A 8 -1.33 -5.97 -20.32
CA ILE A 8 -2.03 -4.74 -19.98
C ILE A 8 -1.02 -3.66 -19.58
N ALA A 9 -1.18 -2.47 -20.17
CA ALA A 9 -0.67 -1.22 -19.64
C ALA A 9 -1.85 -0.47 -18.99
N TYR A 10 -1.78 -0.25 -17.69
CA TYR A 10 -2.75 0.57 -16.95
C TYR A 10 -2.19 2.00 -16.88
N ASP A 11 -2.18 2.68 -18.01
CA ASP A 11 -1.41 3.90 -18.27
C ASP A 11 -2.05 5.18 -17.73
N GLU A 12 -3.29 5.12 -17.24
CA GLU A 12 -3.88 6.18 -16.42
C GLU A 12 -4.64 5.59 -15.24
N TRP A 13 -4.12 5.82 -14.03
CA TRP A 13 -4.84 5.53 -12.79
C TRP A 13 -4.55 6.59 -11.74
N ASN A 14 -5.59 6.95 -10.99
CA ASN A 14 -5.52 7.67 -9.72
C ASN A 14 -6.90 7.74 -9.08
N VAL A 15 -6.99 8.36 -7.90
CA VAL A 15 -8.24 8.89 -7.37
C VAL A 15 -8.53 10.24 -8.04
N TRP A 16 -9.75 10.44 -8.53
CA TRP A 16 -10.19 11.71 -9.11
C TRP A 16 -11.71 11.83 -8.99
N TYR A 17 -12.20 12.81 -8.23
CA TYR A 17 -13.64 13.01 -8.09
C TYR A 17 -14.09 14.39 -7.62
N ARG A 18 -13.23 15.20 -6.99
CA ARG A 18 -13.60 16.55 -6.50
C ARG A 18 -13.23 17.64 -7.50
N ALA A 19 -12.04 17.56 -8.12
CA ALA A 19 -11.58 18.58 -9.05
C ALA A 19 -12.23 18.40 -10.44
N ARG A 20 -13.36 19.07 -10.68
CA ARG A 20 -14.14 18.96 -11.94
C ARG A 20 -14.08 20.21 -12.82
N ASN A 21 -13.23 21.18 -12.50
CA ASN A 21 -13.04 22.36 -13.34
C ASN A 21 -12.05 22.03 -14.47
N ALA A 22 -12.45 22.34 -15.71
CA ALA A 22 -11.71 21.96 -16.92
C ALA A 22 -10.30 22.57 -17.01
N GLU A 23 -10.01 23.59 -16.20
CA GLU A 23 -8.81 24.39 -16.36
C GLU A 23 -7.62 23.96 -15.47
N HIS A 24 -7.84 23.32 -14.32
CA HIS A 24 -6.73 23.12 -13.35
C HIS A 24 -6.62 21.71 -12.73
N LEU A 25 -7.68 20.88 -12.67
CA LEU A 25 -7.64 19.48 -12.17
C LEU A 25 -6.79 19.23 -10.89
N GLU A 26 -6.64 20.24 -10.03
CA GLU A 26 -5.84 20.16 -8.81
C GLU A 26 -6.65 19.49 -7.70
N GLU A 27 -6.65 18.16 -7.73
CA GLU A 27 -7.32 17.33 -6.72
C GLU A 27 -6.54 17.40 -5.39
N ILE A 28 -7.21 17.85 -4.32
CA ILE A 28 -6.64 17.85 -2.97
C ILE A 28 -6.87 16.47 -2.35
N TYR A 29 -5.79 15.71 -2.20
CA TYR A 29 -5.86 14.36 -1.65
C TYR A 29 -5.84 14.36 -0.13
N ASN A 30 -6.77 13.60 0.45
CA ASN A 30 -6.87 13.36 1.87
C ASN A 30 -6.30 11.97 2.24
N PHE A 31 -6.39 11.58 3.51
CA PHE A 31 -5.82 10.31 3.95
C PHE A 31 -6.53 9.07 3.38
N GLU A 32 -7.85 9.07 3.22
CA GLU A 32 -8.56 7.95 2.58
C GLU A 32 -8.12 7.73 1.11
N ASP A 33 -7.75 8.80 0.39
CA ASP A 33 -7.21 8.68 -0.97
C ASP A 33 -5.83 7.99 -0.96
N ALA A 34 -5.00 8.22 0.06
CA ALA A 34 -3.75 7.50 0.25
C ALA A 34 -3.95 6.01 0.56
N LEU A 35 -5.03 5.64 1.26
CA LEU A 35 -5.40 4.24 1.46
C LEU A 35 -5.83 3.59 0.14
N ALA A 36 -6.51 4.33 -0.75
CA ALA A 36 -6.87 3.85 -2.08
C ALA A 36 -5.64 3.52 -2.94
N MET A 37 -4.54 4.27 -2.80
CA MET A 37 -3.26 3.92 -3.46
C MET A 37 -2.79 2.51 -3.09
N GLY A 38 -2.95 2.12 -1.81
CA GLY A 38 -2.65 0.77 -1.34
C GLY A 38 -3.45 -0.30 -2.08
N MET A 39 -4.73 -0.04 -2.39
CA MET A 39 -5.57 -0.96 -3.18
C MET A 39 -5.05 -1.13 -4.60
N PHE A 40 -4.69 -0.03 -5.28
CA PHE A 40 -4.14 -0.06 -6.63
C PHE A 40 -2.83 -0.85 -6.67
N PHE A 41 -1.86 -0.50 -5.82
CA PHE A 41 -0.58 -1.18 -5.82
C PHE A 41 -0.67 -2.66 -5.42
N ASN A 42 -1.51 -2.99 -4.43
CA ASN A 42 -1.74 -4.39 -4.07
C ASN A 42 -2.36 -5.18 -5.24
N ALA A 43 -3.28 -4.57 -6.01
CA ALA A 43 -3.79 -5.19 -7.23
C ALA A 43 -2.70 -5.34 -8.29
N PHE A 44 -1.88 -4.32 -8.54
CA PHE A 44 -0.79 -4.41 -9.52
C PHE A 44 0.22 -5.50 -9.18
N PHE A 45 0.63 -5.65 -7.91
CA PHE A 45 1.54 -6.71 -7.52
C PHE A 45 0.91 -8.10 -7.70
N ARG A 46 -0.35 -8.30 -7.29
CA ARG A 46 -1.05 -9.59 -7.51
C ARG A 46 -1.28 -9.93 -8.98
N HIS A 47 -1.33 -8.93 -9.86
CA HIS A 47 -1.58 -9.10 -11.28
C HIS A 47 -0.36 -8.76 -12.15
N ALA A 48 0.85 -8.81 -11.59
CA ALA A 48 2.09 -8.46 -12.29
C ALA A 48 2.44 -9.42 -13.45
N ASP A 49 1.77 -10.58 -13.51
CA ASP A 49 1.85 -11.52 -14.62
C ASP A 49 1.15 -11.00 -15.90
N VAL A 50 0.10 -10.17 -15.74
CA VAL A 50 -0.70 -9.58 -16.83
C VAL A 50 -0.48 -8.07 -16.99
N VAL A 51 -0.43 -7.31 -15.90
CA VAL A 51 -0.20 -5.86 -15.89
C VAL A 51 1.30 -5.59 -15.87
N ARG A 52 1.86 -5.23 -17.03
CA ARG A 52 3.31 -5.04 -17.21
C ARG A 52 3.76 -3.59 -17.12
N MET A 53 2.81 -2.66 -17.09
CA MET A 53 3.06 -1.22 -16.98
C MET A 53 1.88 -0.57 -16.27
N ALA A 54 2.17 0.37 -15.37
CA ALA A 54 1.16 1.21 -14.75
C ALA A 54 1.72 2.63 -14.59
N ASN A 55 0.96 3.64 -15.01
CA ASN A 55 1.38 5.03 -14.97
C ASN A 55 0.36 5.85 -14.18
N LEU A 56 0.81 6.43 -13.07
CA LEU A 56 -0.02 7.31 -12.26
C LEU A 56 -0.37 8.55 -13.08
N ALA A 57 -1.66 8.87 -13.16
CA ALA A 57 -2.16 10.10 -13.77
C ALA A 57 -2.46 11.14 -12.66
N GLN A 58 -1.68 12.19 -12.46
CA GLN A 58 -0.38 12.51 -13.06
C GLN A 58 0.66 12.77 -11.94
N MET A 59 1.80 13.38 -12.27
CA MET A 59 2.94 13.50 -11.34
C MET A 59 2.99 14.83 -10.59
N VAL A 60 2.61 15.96 -11.22
CA VAL A 60 2.75 17.31 -10.64
C VAL A 60 1.50 18.16 -10.94
N ASN A 61 0.94 18.80 -9.90
CA ASN A 61 -0.28 19.64 -9.86
C ASN A 61 -1.58 18.95 -10.31
N VAL A 62 -1.66 18.51 -11.57
CA VAL A 62 -2.85 17.88 -12.16
C VAL A 62 -3.02 16.48 -11.59
N ILE A 63 -4.08 16.25 -10.79
CA ILE A 63 -4.39 14.98 -10.11
C ILE A 63 -3.11 14.29 -9.60
N ALA A 64 -2.30 15.04 -8.84
CA ALA A 64 -0.89 14.71 -8.64
C ALA A 64 -0.50 14.46 -7.17
N PRO A 65 0.53 13.62 -6.93
CA PRO A 65 1.11 13.45 -5.60
C PRO A 65 2.01 14.63 -5.18
N ILE A 66 2.46 15.46 -6.11
CA ILE A 66 3.32 16.61 -5.85
C ILE A 66 2.57 17.88 -6.26
N MET A 67 2.46 18.84 -5.35
CA MET A 67 1.87 20.15 -5.63
C MET A 67 2.96 21.22 -5.59
N THR A 68 2.94 22.15 -6.53
CA THR A 68 3.96 23.19 -6.70
C THR A 68 3.32 24.55 -6.96
N ASN A 69 4.00 25.61 -6.53
CA ASN A 69 3.71 26.99 -6.91
C ASN A 69 5.02 27.78 -7.02
N GLU A 70 4.96 29.08 -7.26
CA GLU A 70 6.15 29.93 -7.40
C GLU A 70 7.07 29.96 -6.16
N LYS A 71 6.55 29.60 -4.98
CA LYS A 71 7.26 29.69 -3.69
C LYS A 71 7.81 28.35 -3.20
N GLY A 72 7.41 27.24 -3.81
CA GLY A 72 7.87 25.91 -3.41
C GLY A 72 6.92 24.78 -3.76
N LEU A 73 7.01 23.69 -3.01
CA LEU A 73 6.21 22.48 -3.21
C LEU A 73 5.74 21.90 -1.89
N PHE A 74 4.69 21.07 -1.94
CA PHE A 74 4.35 20.13 -0.88
C PHE A 74 4.00 18.76 -1.45
N LEU A 75 4.10 17.73 -0.61
CA LEU A 75 3.78 16.35 -0.97
C LEU A 75 2.36 16.02 -0.49
N GLN A 76 1.48 15.61 -1.40
CA GLN A 76 0.14 15.17 -1.03
C GLN A 76 0.19 13.83 -0.28
N THR A 77 -0.91 13.47 0.38
CA THR A 77 -1.03 12.23 1.16
C THR A 77 -0.71 10.97 0.32
N ILE A 78 -1.10 10.97 -0.96
CA ILE A 78 -0.88 9.85 -1.90
C ILE A 78 0.60 9.66 -2.29
N TYR A 79 1.48 10.64 -2.07
CA TYR A 79 2.90 10.55 -2.40
C TYR A 79 3.62 9.43 -1.65
N PHE A 80 3.31 9.26 -0.36
CA PHE A 80 4.04 8.34 0.50
C PHE A 80 3.85 6.87 0.11
N PRO A 81 2.62 6.38 -0.15
CA PRO A 81 2.41 5.06 -0.73
C PRO A 81 3.16 4.86 -2.05
N ILE A 82 3.13 5.85 -2.97
CA ILE A 82 3.80 5.73 -4.28
C ILE A 82 5.30 5.48 -4.10
N VAL A 83 5.96 6.24 -3.23
CA VAL A 83 7.39 6.06 -2.97
C VAL A 83 7.67 4.71 -2.33
N GLU A 84 6.91 4.31 -1.30
CA GLU A 84 7.22 3.09 -0.56
C GLU A 84 6.96 1.82 -1.39
N TYR A 85 5.88 1.79 -2.18
CA TYR A 85 5.64 0.70 -3.12
C TYR A 85 6.65 0.72 -4.28
N GLY A 86 7.03 1.90 -4.78
CA GLY A 86 8.06 2.05 -5.83
C GLY A 86 9.47 1.57 -5.43
N ARG A 87 9.75 1.45 -4.12
CA ARG A 87 10.99 0.83 -3.62
C ARG A 87 11.04 -0.68 -3.84
N GLN A 88 9.92 -1.34 -4.09
CA GLN A 88 9.82 -2.78 -4.39
C GLN A 88 9.99 -3.08 -5.89
N ARG A 89 10.47 -2.11 -6.68
CA ARG A 89 10.77 -2.34 -8.11
C ARG A 89 11.81 -3.46 -8.28
N GLY A 90 11.57 -4.33 -9.26
CA GLY A 90 12.46 -5.46 -9.53
C GLY A 90 12.26 -6.67 -8.60
N ASN A 91 11.42 -6.56 -7.57
CA ASN A 91 11.06 -7.70 -6.73
C ASN A 91 10.17 -8.69 -7.49
N THR A 92 10.18 -9.94 -7.04
CA THR A 92 9.27 -10.98 -7.50
C THR A 92 7.97 -10.90 -6.72
N SER A 93 6.83 -10.79 -7.40
CA SER A 93 5.52 -10.91 -6.73
C SER A 93 5.31 -12.34 -6.23
N LEU A 94 4.83 -12.48 -5.00
CA LEU A 94 4.50 -13.77 -4.40
C LEU A 94 2.99 -13.98 -4.40
N ASP A 95 2.55 -15.20 -4.74
CA ASP A 95 1.17 -15.61 -4.51
C ASP A 95 0.98 -15.89 -3.01
N VAL A 96 0.03 -15.18 -2.41
CA VAL A 96 -0.19 -15.21 -0.95
C VAL A 96 -1.59 -15.68 -0.64
N TRP A 97 -1.69 -16.65 0.25
CA TRP A 97 -2.97 -17.07 0.81
C TRP A 97 -3.40 -16.10 1.92
N VAL A 98 -4.63 -15.58 1.83
CA VAL A 98 -5.15 -14.56 2.75
C VAL A 98 -6.51 -15.00 3.29
N SER A 99 -6.60 -15.13 4.61
CA SER A 99 -7.86 -15.26 5.33
C SER A 99 -8.10 -14.00 6.18
N SER A 100 -9.24 -13.34 5.96
CA SER A 100 -9.58 -12.09 6.64
C SER A 100 -11.09 -11.99 6.81
N PRO A 101 -11.59 -11.40 7.91
CA PRO A 101 -13.01 -11.10 8.04
C PRO A 101 -13.49 -10.26 6.85
N THR A 102 -14.76 -10.43 6.50
CA THR A 102 -15.36 -9.72 5.37
C THR A 102 -16.41 -8.70 5.79
N TYR A 103 -16.67 -7.71 4.95
CA TYR A 103 -17.76 -6.75 5.10
C TYR A 103 -18.57 -6.63 3.81
N LYS A 104 -19.86 -6.31 3.95
CA LYS A 104 -20.74 -6.04 2.81
C LYS A 104 -20.53 -4.62 2.32
N MET A 105 -20.53 -4.44 1.01
CA MET A 105 -20.54 -3.13 0.35
C MET A 105 -21.89 -2.96 -0.32
N GLU A 106 -22.52 -1.79 -0.17
CA GLU A 106 -23.86 -1.53 -0.72
C GLU A 106 -23.91 -1.74 -2.25
N ASN A 107 -22.83 -1.39 -2.95
CA ASN A 107 -22.76 -1.41 -4.40
C ASN A 107 -22.04 -2.64 -4.98
N ARG A 108 -21.85 -3.72 -4.21
CA ARG A 108 -21.24 -4.96 -4.70
C ARG A 108 -21.93 -6.20 -4.13
N PRO A 109 -22.32 -7.17 -4.97
CA PRO A 109 -22.99 -8.38 -4.48
C PRO A 109 -22.07 -9.24 -3.59
N GLN A 110 -20.78 -9.28 -3.90
CA GLN A 110 -19.80 -10.06 -3.15
C GLN A 110 -19.17 -9.23 -2.03
N PRO A 111 -19.02 -9.80 -0.82
CA PRO A 111 -18.37 -9.12 0.29
C PRO A 111 -16.88 -8.91 0.00
N ALA A 112 -16.31 -7.84 0.57
CA ALA A 112 -14.88 -7.56 0.50
C ALA A 112 -14.17 -7.99 1.79
N THR A 113 -12.90 -8.37 1.68
CA THR A 113 -12.05 -8.63 2.85
C THR A 113 -11.64 -7.31 3.51
N TYR A 114 -11.47 -7.32 4.84
CA TYR A 114 -10.91 -6.15 5.53
C TYR A 114 -9.43 -5.96 5.22
N LEU A 115 -8.64 -7.05 5.16
CA LEU A 115 -7.25 -6.99 4.74
C LEU A 115 -7.15 -7.19 3.23
N ASP A 116 -6.58 -6.20 2.54
CA ASP A 116 -6.08 -6.30 1.18
C ASP A 116 -4.59 -6.54 1.24
N VAL A 117 -4.11 -7.66 0.69
CA VAL A 117 -2.71 -8.06 0.87
C VAL A 117 -2.07 -8.41 -0.46
N SER A 118 -0.85 -7.89 -0.68
CA SER A 118 0.08 -8.39 -1.69
C SER A 118 1.43 -8.64 -1.04
N SER A 119 2.30 -9.41 -1.68
CA SER A 119 3.66 -9.62 -1.18
C SER A 119 4.67 -9.61 -2.31
N THR A 120 5.87 -9.13 -2.01
CA THR A 120 7.00 -9.17 -2.94
C THR A 120 8.26 -9.71 -2.25
N TYR A 121 9.12 -10.34 -3.02
CA TYR A 121 10.41 -10.87 -2.58
C TYR A 121 11.55 -10.17 -3.32
N ASP A 122 12.49 -9.61 -2.56
CA ASP A 122 13.75 -9.09 -3.05
C ASP A 122 14.86 -10.15 -2.89
N PRO A 123 15.35 -10.76 -3.99
CA PRO A 123 16.41 -11.76 -3.92
C PRO A 123 17.78 -11.16 -3.54
N GLY A 124 18.00 -9.86 -3.73
CA GLY A 124 19.26 -9.21 -3.40
C GLY A 124 19.44 -8.97 -1.90
N THR A 125 18.33 -8.80 -1.16
CA THR A 125 18.34 -8.57 0.29
C THR A 125 17.70 -9.71 1.09
N HIS A 126 17.26 -10.78 0.43
CA HIS A 126 16.50 -11.88 1.04
C HIS A 126 15.33 -11.37 1.90
N THR A 127 14.60 -10.38 1.40
CA THR A 127 13.54 -9.71 2.14
C THR A 127 12.18 -9.92 1.48
N VAL A 128 11.21 -10.35 2.28
CA VAL A 128 9.79 -10.40 1.90
C VAL A 128 9.11 -9.13 2.42
N SER A 129 8.44 -8.39 1.53
CA SER A 129 7.59 -7.25 1.87
C SER A 129 6.13 -7.65 1.80
N VAL A 130 5.47 -7.75 2.95
CA VAL A 130 4.02 -7.99 3.05
C VAL A 130 3.29 -6.65 3.10
N ASN A 131 2.59 -6.33 2.02
CA ASN A 131 1.90 -5.06 1.83
C ASN A 131 0.42 -5.20 2.22
N VAL A 132 0.02 -4.59 3.33
CA VAL A 132 -1.30 -4.78 3.95
C VAL A 132 -2.03 -3.46 4.05
N LEU A 133 -3.19 -3.37 3.42
CA LEU A 133 -4.18 -2.34 3.69
C LEU A 133 -5.27 -2.92 4.60
N ASN A 134 -5.46 -2.32 5.78
CA ASN A 134 -6.61 -2.58 6.62
C ASN A 134 -7.73 -1.58 6.31
N ARG A 135 -8.78 -2.06 5.62
CA ARG A 135 -9.96 -1.27 5.22
C ARG A 135 -10.91 -0.95 6.37
N SER A 136 -10.68 -1.51 7.56
CA SER A 136 -11.54 -1.32 8.72
C SER A 136 -11.49 0.11 9.21
N LYS A 137 -12.64 0.78 9.38
CA LYS A 137 -12.69 2.16 9.87
C LYS A 137 -12.25 2.30 11.33
N GLY A 138 -12.34 1.24 12.14
CA GLY A 138 -12.10 1.36 13.59
C GLY A 138 -11.72 0.07 14.30
N LYS A 139 -11.30 -0.96 13.56
CA LYS A 139 -10.80 -2.21 14.15
C LYS A 139 -9.39 -2.49 13.69
N ASP A 140 -8.50 -2.56 14.66
CA ASP A 140 -7.20 -3.19 14.50
C ASP A 140 -7.40 -4.69 14.26
N LEU A 141 -6.56 -5.28 13.41
CA LEU A 141 -6.67 -6.69 13.03
C LEU A 141 -5.37 -7.41 13.37
N ALA A 142 -5.41 -8.18 14.48
CA ALA A 142 -4.36 -9.13 14.82
C ALA A 142 -4.31 -10.24 13.77
N THR A 143 -3.14 -10.46 13.19
CA THR A 143 -2.93 -11.33 12.04
C THR A 143 -1.70 -12.19 12.27
N GLU A 144 -1.78 -13.45 11.87
CA GLU A 144 -0.62 -14.35 11.79
C GLU A 144 -0.06 -14.29 10.38
N VAL A 145 1.24 -14.03 10.29
CA VAL A 145 2.01 -13.98 9.05
C VAL A 145 3.00 -15.13 9.09
N GLU A 146 2.72 -16.16 8.30
CA GLU A 146 3.49 -17.41 8.25
C GLU A 146 4.36 -17.44 6.99
N VAL A 147 5.62 -17.89 7.15
CA VAL A 147 6.53 -18.19 6.04
C VAL A 147 6.76 -19.70 5.98
N GLN A 148 6.34 -20.34 4.89
CA GLN A 148 6.36 -21.80 4.77
C GLN A 148 7.69 -22.35 4.24
N ASP A 149 8.24 -21.74 3.18
CA ASP A 149 9.39 -22.28 2.44
C ASP A 149 10.74 -21.63 2.81
N ALA A 150 10.79 -20.87 3.90
CA ALA A 150 12.01 -20.23 4.39
C ALA A 150 11.98 -20.03 5.90
N THR A 151 13.13 -19.72 6.48
CA THR A 151 13.24 -19.40 7.90
C THR A 151 13.15 -17.90 8.10
N LEU A 152 12.24 -17.44 8.97
CA LEU A 152 12.17 -16.04 9.34
C LEU A 152 13.40 -15.62 10.16
N GLU A 153 14.01 -14.50 9.79
CA GLU A 153 14.97 -13.84 10.65
C GLU A 153 14.30 -13.27 11.90
N ASN A 154 15.04 -13.14 13.00
CA ASN A 154 14.50 -12.73 14.30
C ASN A 154 14.14 -11.24 14.40
N SER A 155 13.94 -10.53 13.28
CA SER A 155 13.51 -9.14 13.28
C SER A 155 12.67 -8.79 12.07
N TYR A 156 11.83 -7.78 12.24
CA TYR A 156 11.05 -7.19 11.17
C TYR A 156 11.14 -5.67 11.24
N SER A 157 10.83 -5.02 10.13
CA SER A 157 10.60 -3.57 10.11
C SER A 157 9.26 -3.25 9.46
N THR A 158 8.71 -2.09 9.80
CA THR A 158 7.45 -1.64 9.24
C THR A 158 7.58 -0.22 8.71
N TRP A 159 6.85 0.03 7.65
CA TRP A 159 6.42 1.35 7.24
C TRP A 159 4.91 1.38 7.40
N THR A 160 4.36 2.34 8.13
CA THR A 160 2.91 2.41 8.40
C THR A 160 2.40 3.80 8.14
N LEU A 161 1.44 3.95 7.23
CA LEU A 161 0.67 5.16 7.03
C LEU A 161 -0.69 5.01 7.71
N ASN A 162 -0.93 5.83 8.74
CA ASN A 162 -2.17 5.86 9.49
C ASN A 162 -2.44 7.28 9.98
N HIS A 163 -3.70 7.66 10.09
CA HIS A 163 -4.12 8.94 10.67
C HIS A 163 -5.56 8.82 11.19
N PRO A 164 -5.90 9.38 12.37
CA PRO A 164 -7.24 9.25 12.96
C PRO A 164 -8.34 9.96 12.16
N ASP A 165 -7.97 11.01 11.41
CA ASP A 165 -8.87 11.70 10.50
C ASP A 165 -8.62 11.28 9.04
N LEU A 166 -9.59 10.57 8.47
CA LEU A 166 -9.59 10.15 7.06
C LEU A 166 -9.63 11.34 6.08
N LYS A 167 -10.13 12.49 6.51
CA LYS A 167 -10.24 13.71 5.70
C LYS A 167 -9.04 14.63 5.85
N ALA A 168 -8.02 14.24 6.62
CA ALA A 168 -6.80 15.03 6.76
C ALA A 168 -6.08 15.20 5.41
N THR A 169 -5.80 16.44 5.03
CA THR A 169 -5.10 16.84 3.81
C THR A 169 -3.79 17.55 4.14
N HIS A 170 -2.93 17.70 3.13
CA HIS A 170 -1.77 18.59 3.17
C HIS A 170 -2.02 19.86 2.36
N THR A 171 -1.28 20.92 2.67
CA THR A 171 -1.27 22.17 1.90
C THR A 171 0.11 22.84 2.01
N PHE A 172 0.31 23.94 1.30
CA PHE A 172 1.53 24.74 1.40
C PHE A 172 1.72 25.25 2.85
N GLY A 173 2.87 24.92 3.44
CA GLY A 173 3.21 25.26 4.82
C GLY A 173 2.68 24.29 5.89
N ASP A 174 1.88 23.29 5.51
CA ASP A 174 1.31 22.30 6.42
C ASP A 174 1.16 20.93 5.74
N ASP A 175 2.27 20.17 5.70
CA ASP A 175 2.39 18.88 5.02
C ASP A 175 2.89 17.76 5.95
N ARG A 176 2.70 17.91 7.27
CA ARG A 176 3.25 17.03 8.30
C ARG A 176 2.21 16.10 8.96
N LYS A 177 0.93 16.24 8.63
CA LYS A 177 -0.18 15.52 9.29
C LYS A 177 -0.17 14.03 8.97
N VAL A 178 -0.26 13.70 7.69
CA VAL A 178 -0.35 12.31 7.20
C VAL A 178 1.03 11.89 6.72
N ARG A 179 1.85 11.38 7.63
CA ARG A 179 3.21 10.91 7.37
C ARG A 179 3.38 9.47 7.85
N PRO A 180 4.19 8.66 7.15
CA PRO A 180 4.41 7.30 7.59
C PRO A 180 5.28 7.26 8.84
N THR A 181 5.00 6.30 9.71
CA THR A 181 5.86 5.94 10.84
C THR A 181 6.69 4.72 10.49
N LEU A 182 7.95 4.71 10.92
CA LEU A 182 8.84 3.58 10.77
C LEU A 182 8.90 2.80 12.08
N GLY A 183 8.77 1.49 12.00
CA GLY A 183 8.85 0.59 13.15
C GLY A 183 9.88 -0.51 12.93
N ARG A 184 10.34 -1.09 14.05
CA ARG A 184 11.16 -2.30 14.08
C ARG A 184 10.73 -3.15 15.27
N GLY A 185 10.80 -4.46 15.13
CA GLY A 185 10.53 -5.39 16.23
C GLY A 185 11.37 -6.64 16.10
N ALA A 186 11.60 -7.31 17.23
CA ALA A 186 12.17 -8.65 17.25
C ALA A 186 11.04 -9.69 17.24
N LEU A 187 11.27 -10.85 16.60
CA LEU A 187 10.33 -11.98 16.67
C LEU A 187 10.43 -12.70 18.02
N GLY A 188 11.54 -12.54 18.75
CA GLY A 188 11.79 -13.14 20.06
C GLY A 188 10.84 -12.61 21.14
N GLY A 189 9.65 -13.20 21.22
CA GLY A 189 8.62 -12.97 22.23
C GLY A 189 7.39 -13.81 21.91
N SER A 190 6.61 -14.17 22.94
CA SER A 190 5.30 -14.81 22.72
C SER A 190 4.38 -13.85 21.93
N PRO A 191 3.73 -14.27 20.83
CA PRO A 191 3.70 -15.61 20.25
C PRO A 191 4.43 -15.69 18.89
N TYR A 192 5.76 -15.82 18.91
CA TYR A 192 6.50 -16.45 17.81
C TYR A 192 6.43 -17.97 17.99
N ILE A 193 5.73 -18.62 17.08
CA ILE A 193 5.78 -20.06 16.89
C ILE A 193 6.43 -20.21 15.51
N GLN A 194 7.66 -20.75 15.49
CA GLN A 194 8.45 -21.14 14.31
C GLN A 194 7.91 -20.64 12.95
N ASN A 195 8.58 -19.64 12.36
CA ASN A 195 8.21 -19.01 11.09
C ASN A 195 6.86 -18.29 11.02
N THR A 196 6.19 -18.09 12.15
CA THR A 196 4.98 -17.27 12.25
C THR A 196 5.23 -16.01 13.08
N LEU A 197 4.92 -14.85 12.50
CA LEU A 197 4.86 -13.56 13.20
C LEU A 197 3.39 -13.19 13.44
N ARG A 198 3.02 -12.94 14.70
CA ARG A 198 1.77 -12.24 15.00
C ARG A 198 1.97 -10.72 14.96
N TYR A 199 1.29 -10.05 14.03
CA TYR A 199 1.32 -8.59 13.90
C TYR A 199 -0.10 -8.02 13.90
N THR A 200 -0.30 -6.88 14.56
CA THR A 200 -1.59 -6.18 14.57
C THR A 200 -1.56 -5.02 13.59
N PHE A 201 -2.32 -5.15 12.51
CA PHE A 201 -2.49 -4.06 11.53
C PHE A 201 -3.51 -3.04 12.06
N PRO A 202 -3.11 -1.78 12.30
CA PRO A 202 -4.03 -0.77 12.83
C PRO A 202 -5.25 -0.56 11.93
N ALA A 203 -6.36 -0.11 12.49
CA ALA A 203 -7.53 0.33 11.72
C ALA A 203 -7.12 1.37 10.66
N HIS A 204 -7.80 1.38 9.51
CA HIS A 204 -7.62 2.38 8.44
C HIS A 204 -6.14 2.69 8.15
N SER A 205 -5.34 1.65 7.93
CA SER A 205 -3.90 1.79 7.78
C SER A 205 -3.38 1.10 6.53
N LEU A 206 -2.25 1.62 6.03
CA LEU A 206 -1.44 0.99 5.01
C LEU A 206 -0.08 0.65 5.63
N THR A 207 0.21 -0.63 5.77
CA THR A 207 1.44 -1.14 6.39
C THR A 207 2.23 -1.98 5.40
N ILE A 208 3.53 -1.70 5.28
CA ILE A 208 4.48 -2.59 4.61
C ILE A 208 5.34 -3.22 5.70
N LEU A 209 5.12 -4.50 5.95
CA LEU A 209 5.85 -5.31 6.90
C LEU A 209 6.98 -6.04 6.16
N LYS A 210 8.23 -5.73 6.49
CA LYS A 210 9.43 -6.31 5.88
C LYS A 210 10.03 -7.37 6.78
N LEU A 211 10.20 -8.57 6.23
CA LEU A 211 10.66 -9.77 6.90
C LEU A 211 11.93 -10.27 6.20
N GLY A 212 13.03 -10.38 6.92
CA GLY A 212 14.21 -11.09 6.43
C GLY A 212 13.95 -12.60 6.45
N ILE A 213 14.43 -13.32 5.44
CA ILE A 213 14.34 -14.79 5.36
C ILE A 213 15.70 -15.43 5.05
N ARG A 214 15.85 -16.70 5.46
CA ARG A 214 17.02 -17.55 5.18
C ARG A 214 16.61 -18.93 4.68
#